data_AF-A0ABD3XF43-F1
#
_entry.id   AF-A0ABD3XF43-F1
#
_cell.length_a   1.000
_cell.length_b   1.000
_cell.length_c   1.000
_cell.angle_alpha   90.00
_cell.angle_beta   90.00
_cell.angle_gamma   90.00
#
_symmetry.space_group_name_H-M   'P 1'
#
loop_
_entity.id
_entity.type
_entity.pdbx_description
1 polymer ?
#
loop_
_entity_poly.entity_id
_entity_poly.type
_entity_poly.pdbx_seq_one_letter_code
_entity_poly.pdbx_strand_id
1 'polypeptide(L)'
;MVNFCAVFGCENRADQQTLQLSEERRRMWLSKIGRSDIKISNFPYTRVCSDHFVSGKPADLYDKLNIDWAPTLNLGHVKVLPSPSAATDIYNRVLGRVKKRKRHDAAETLSSLQDVLVDDQTCLTEESVDHNTREIQTDLNGHNLEQIQQELRRLTIENMELKSEIASRKMTAESLEGDDDKVNYLTGLSTHLILMKVFSLISSYLT
;
A
#
# COMPACT_ATOMS: atom_id res chain seq x y z
N MET A 1 23.58 16.26 7.86
CA MET A 1 25.04 16.46 7.77
C MET A 1 25.47 16.90 9.16
N VAL A 2 26.33 16.14 9.83
CA VAL A 2 26.90 16.61 11.09
C VAL A 2 27.96 17.63 10.69
N ASN A 3 27.80 18.88 11.09
CA ASN A 3 28.74 19.94 10.75
C ASN A 3 29.99 19.75 11.63
N PHE A 4 31.11 19.39 11.03
CA PHE A 4 32.36 19.15 11.75
C PHE A 4 33.21 20.41 11.75
N CYS A 5 33.65 20.85 12.93
CA CYS A 5 34.51 22.01 13.08
C CYS A 5 35.98 21.60 12.91
N ALA A 6 36.69 22.24 11.98
CA ALA A 6 38.10 21.98 11.69
C ALA A 6 39.07 22.71 12.65
N VAL A 7 38.55 23.52 13.58
CA VAL A 7 39.35 24.37 14.48
C VAL A 7 39.94 23.54 15.64
N PHE A 8 41.23 23.73 15.90
CA PHE A 8 41.94 23.08 17.01
C PHE A 8 41.35 23.53 18.36
N GLY A 9 41.04 22.58 19.26
CA GLY A 9 40.43 22.88 20.57
C GLY A 9 38.91 23.09 20.57
N CYS A 10 38.22 22.90 19.44
CA CYS A 10 36.76 22.94 19.41
C CYS A 10 36.16 21.64 19.97
N GLU A 11 35.24 21.75 20.93
CA GLU A 11 34.50 20.60 21.49
C GLU A 11 33.64 19.87 20.44
N ASN A 12 33.23 20.56 19.36
CA ASN A 12 32.53 19.97 18.20
C ASN A 12 33.47 19.33 17.17
N ARG A 13 34.75 19.14 17.50
CA ARG A 13 35.69 18.37 16.67
C ARG A 13 35.45 16.89 16.94
N ALA A 14 34.70 16.22 16.08
CA ALA A 14 34.53 14.78 16.15
C ALA A 14 35.89 14.08 16.12
N ASP A 15 36.09 13.10 16.99
CA ASP A 15 37.30 12.27 16.95
C ASP A 15 37.36 11.51 15.60
N GLN A 16 38.57 11.21 15.16
CA GLN A 16 38.79 10.52 13.88
C GLN A 16 38.07 9.16 13.84
N GLN A 17 37.89 8.55 15.01
CA GLN A 17 37.18 7.29 15.21
C GLN A 17 35.67 7.40 14.95
N THR A 18 35.00 8.44 15.45
CA THR A 18 33.57 8.72 15.18
C THR A 18 33.36 8.91 13.68
N LEU A 19 34.26 9.64 13.01
CA LEU A 19 34.17 9.86 11.57
C LEU A 19 34.24 8.51 10.83
N GLN A 20 35.26 7.71 11.10
CA GLN A 20 35.43 6.39 10.50
C GLN A 20 34.22 5.47 10.74
N LEU A 21 33.76 5.37 11.99
CA LEU A 21 32.59 4.55 12.34
C LEU A 21 31.33 5.04 11.65
N SER A 22 31.11 6.35 11.56
CA SER A 22 29.93 6.93 10.90
C SER A 22 29.92 6.66 9.40
N GLU A 23 31.09 6.67 8.76
CA GLU A 23 31.26 6.35 7.35
C GLU A 23 31.06 4.86 7.08
N GLU A 24 31.63 4.00 7.92
CA GLU A 24 31.41 2.55 7.85
C GLU A 24 29.93 2.20 8.02
N ARG A 25 29.28 2.80 9.02
CA ARG A 25 27.85 2.58 9.28
C ARG A 25 27.02 3.02 8.10
N ARG A 26 27.29 4.22 7.55
CA ARG A 26 26.59 4.73 6.36
C ARG A 26 26.76 3.79 5.17
N ARG A 27 27.99 3.29 4.92
CA ARG A 27 28.27 2.34 3.84
C ARG A 27 27.48 1.05 4.01
N MET A 28 27.44 0.51 5.23
CA MET A 28 26.65 -0.68 5.57
C MET A 28 25.15 -0.44 5.33
N TRP A 29 24.61 0.70 5.80
CA TRP A 29 23.20 1.05 5.59
C TRP A 29 22.84 1.16 4.11
N LEU A 30 23.67 1.83 3.31
CA LEU A 30 23.44 1.96 1.87
C LEU A 30 23.48 0.60 1.17
N SER A 31 24.43 -0.26 1.55
CA SER A 31 24.51 -1.64 1.04
C SER A 31 23.26 -2.46 1.40
N LYS A 32 22.76 -2.33 2.65
CA LYS A 32 21.55 -3.02 3.10
C LYS A 32 20.28 -2.47 2.47
N ILE A 33 20.17 -1.16 2.23
CA ILE A 33 18.98 -0.56 1.59
C ILE A 33 18.94 -0.90 0.09
N GLY A 34 20.10 -1.01 -0.57
CA GLY A 34 20.23 -1.55 -1.93
C GLY A 34 19.47 -0.78 -3.02
N ARG A 35 19.14 0.49 -2.77
CA ARG A 35 18.44 1.37 -3.71
C ARG A 35 19.43 2.18 -4.55
N SER A 36 19.32 2.09 -5.87
CA SER A 36 20.21 2.78 -6.81
C SER A 36 19.91 4.28 -6.94
N ASP A 37 18.73 4.73 -6.54
CA ASP A 37 18.30 6.13 -6.63
C ASP A 37 18.79 6.99 -5.44
N ILE A 38 19.35 6.36 -4.39
CA ILE A 38 19.91 7.07 -3.24
C ILE A 38 21.30 7.61 -3.59
N LYS A 39 21.36 8.92 -3.82
CA LYS A 39 22.58 9.68 -4.13
C LYS A 39 22.96 10.62 -2.98
N ILE A 40 24.21 11.07 -2.96
CA ILE A 40 24.75 11.99 -1.94
C ILE A 40 23.88 13.24 -1.79
N SER A 41 23.38 13.80 -2.90
CA SER A 41 22.46 14.95 -2.92
C SER A 41 21.19 14.72 -2.11
N ASN A 42 20.74 13.47 -2.01
CA ASN A 42 19.46 13.10 -1.40
C ASN A 42 19.63 12.60 0.04
N PHE A 43 20.87 12.43 0.52
CA PHE A 43 21.14 12.00 1.89
C PHE A 43 20.45 12.85 2.97
N PRO A 44 20.40 14.20 2.87
CA PRO A 44 19.70 15.02 3.86
C PRO A 44 18.20 14.74 3.98
N TYR A 45 17.59 14.14 2.95
CA TYR A 45 16.16 13.84 2.89
C TYR A 45 15.86 12.34 3.01
N THR A 46 16.88 11.49 2.97
CA THR A 46 16.74 10.04 3.11
C THR A 46 16.48 9.70 4.58
N ARG A 47 15.45 8.90 4.87
CA ARG A 47 15.05 8.47 6.21
C ARG A 47 14.81 6.97 6.21
N VAL A 48 15.05 6.34 7.36
CA VAL A 48 14.75 4.93 7.63
C VAL A 48 13.88 4.90 8.89
N CYS A 49 12.71 4.27 8.85
CA CYS A 49 11.83 4.16 10.00
C CYS A 49 12.27 3.04 10.97
N SER A 50 11.66 3.03 12.15
CA SER A 50 11.88 2.05 13.22
C SER A 50 11.71 0.60 12.78
N ASP A 51 10.79 0.33 11.85
CA ASP A 51 10.36 -1.02 11.46
C ASP A 51 11.45 -1.84 10.74
N HIS A 52 12.56 -1.20 10.42
CA HIS A 52 13.73 -1.84 9.80
C HIS A 52 14.77 -2.33 10.83
N PHE A 53 14.52 -2.11 12.12
CA PHE A 53 15.36 -2.50 13.25
C PHE A 53 14.58 -3.42 14.20
N VAL A 54 15.25 -4.43 14.76
CA VAL A 54 14.69 -5.40 15.72
C VAL A 54 14.21 -4.69 16.98
N SER A 55 15.00 -3.78 17.53
CA SER A 55 14.63 -2.99 18.73
C SER A 55 13.80 -1.74 18.39
N GLY A 56 13.40 -1.55 17.14
CA GLY A 56 12.67 -0.36 16.67
C GLY A 56 13.52 0.91 16.60
N LYS A 57 14.83 0.82 16.84
CA LYS A 57 15.76 1.95 16.73
C LYS A 57 17.16 1.48 16.35
N PRO A 58 17.97 2.33 15.69
CA PRO A 58 19.37 2.02 15.45
C PRO A 58 20.15 1.91 16.76
N ALA A 59 21.09 0.96 16.82
CA ALA A 59 22.02 0.83 17.93
C ALA A 59 22.98 2.04 18.05
N ASP A 60 23.74 2.12 19.14
CA ASP A 60 24.80 3.11 19.29
C ASP A 60 25.83 2.98 18.15
N LEU A 61 26.44 4.09 17.73
CA LEU A 61 27.48 4.12 16.71
C LEU A 61 28.68 3.23 17.07
N TYR A 62 29.06 3.19 18.34
CA TYR A 62 30.20 2.42 18.83
C TYR A 62 29.89 0.93 19.04
N ASP A 63 28.62 0.56 19.16
CA ASP A 63 28.18 -0.82 19.36
C ASP A 63 28.02 -1.57 18.02
N LYS A 64 29.15 -1.77 17.33
CA LYS A 64 29.21 -2.35 15.98
C LYS A 64 28.71 -3.80 15.91
N LEU A 65 28.74 -4.52 17.02
CA LEU A 65 28.32 -5.93 17.10
C LEU A 65 26.80 -6.08 17.24
N ASN A 66 26.08 -4.99 17.49
CA ASN A 66 24.64 -5.01 17.62
C ASN A 66 23.95 -5.34 16.29
N ILE A 67 22.91 -6.18 16.34
CA ILE A 67 22.10 -6.50 15.16
C ILE A 67 21.41 -5.26 14.58
N ASP A 68 21.10 -4.28 15.41
CA ASP A 68 20.48 -2.99 15.02
C ASP A 68 21.51 -1.92 14.64
N TRP A 69 22.80 -2.28 14.52
CA TRP A 69 23.80 -1.34 14.01
C TRP A 69 23.50 -0.92 12.57
N ALA A 70 22.86 -1.81 11.80
CA ALA A 70 22.32 -1.51 10.46
C ALA A 70 20.90 -2.07 10.31
N PRO A 71 20.08 -1.49 9.40
CA PRO A 71 18.74 -2.01 9.16
C PRO A 71 18.83 -3.40 8.51
N THR A 72 18.02 -4.33 9.01
CA THR A 72 18.01 -5.73 8.56
C THR A 72 16.63 -6.24 8.17
N LEU A 73 15.56 -5.62 8.69
CA LEU A 73 14.18 -6.06 8.49
C LEU A 73 13.49 -5.31 7.35
N ASN A 74 12.56 -5.98 6.67
CA ASN A 74 11.61 -5.38 5.71
C ASN A 74 12.25 -4.54 4.59
N LEU A 75 13.44 -4.90 4.13
CA LEU A 75 14.23 -4.11 3.17
C LEU A 75 13.75 -4.20 1.70
N GLY A 76 12.73 -5.02 1.42
CA GLY A 76 12.13 -5.10 0.08
C GLY A 76 12.97 -5.80 -0.98
N HIS A 77 14.07 -6.47 -0.61
CA HIS A 77 14.94 -7.24 -1.53
C HIS A 77 14.37 -8.57 -1.97
N VAL A 78 13.34 -9.04 -1.26
CA VAL A 78 12.60 -10.20 -1.70
C VAL A 78 11.85 -9.77 -2.96
N LYS A 79 12.03 -10.49 -4.07
CA LYS A 79 11.08 -10.48 -5.18
C LYS A 79 9.77 -11.07 -4.63
N VAL A 80 9.05 -10.29 -3.84
CA VAL A 80 7.78 -10.69 -3.26
C VAL A 80 6.84 -10.82 -4.44
N LEU A 81 6.54 -12.06 -4.83
CA LEU A 81 5.28 -12.33 -5.52
C LEU A 81 4.20 -11.73 -4.63
N PRO A 82 3.38 -10.79 -5.12
CA PRO A 82 2.50 -10.00 -4.28
C PRO A 82 1.64 -10.92 -3.41
N SER A 83 1.85 -10.85 -2.10
CA SER A 83 0.95 -11.48 -1.14
C SER A 83 -0.46 -10.92 -1.39
N PRO A 84 -1.51 -11.76 -1.43
CA PRO A 84 -2.89 -11.30 -1.53
C PRO A 84 -3.24 -10.23 -0.49
N SER A 85 -2.63 -10.26 0.70
CA SER A 85 -2.86 -9.25 1.76
C SER A 85 -2.34 -7.87 1.38
N ALA A 86 -1.22 -7.78 0.65
CA ALA A 86 -0.63 -6.50 0.25
C ALA A 86 -1.53 -5.76 -0.75
N ALA A 87 -2.19 -6.49 -1.66
CA ALA A 87 -3.18 -5.93 -2.57
C ALA A 87 -4.41 -5.41 -1.80
N THR A 88 -4.88 -6.16 -0.79
CA THR A 88 -5.97 -5.74 0.10
C THR A 88 -5.60 -4.50 0.91
N ASP A 89 -4.38 -4.42 1.43
CA ASP A 89 -3.89 -3.26 2.19
C ASP A 89 -3.76 -2.01 1.32
N ILE A 90 -3.31 -2.16 0.08
CA ILE A 90 -3.27 -1.07 -0.91
C ILE A 90 -4.69 -0.59 -1.21
N TYR A 91 -5.62 -1.51 -1.49
CA TYR A 91 -7.03 -1.18 -1.75
C TYR A 91 -7.67 -0.44 -0.57
N ASN A 92 -7.46 -0.91 0.66
CA ASN A 92 -7.96 -0.28 1.88
C ASN A 92 -7.37 1.13 2.08
N ARG A 93 -6.08 1.34 1.79
CA ARG A 93 -5.46 2.67 1.84
C ARG A 93 -6.04 3.62 0.80
N VAL A 94 -6.24 3.15 -0.43
CA VAL A 94 -6.84 3.96 -1.52
C VAL A 94 -8.27 4.36 -1.14
N LEU A 95 -9.08 3.41 -0.67
CA LEU A 95 -10.44 3.69 -0.17
C LEU A 95 -10.44 4.69 1.00
N GLY A 96 -9.50 4.56 1.94
CA GLY A 96 -9.36 5.50 3.05
C GLY A 96 -9.10 6.93 2.59
N ARG A 97 -8.26 7.11 1.56
CA ARG A 97 -8.01 8.43 0.96
C ARG A 97 -9.24 8.99 0.26
N VAL A 98 -9.96 8.17 -0.50
CA VAL A 98 -11.20 8.59 -1.19
C VAL A 98 -12.28 8.98 -0.18
N LYS A 99 -12.47 8.20 0.88
CA LYS A 99 -13.43 8.54 1.96
C LYS A 99 -13.07 9.85 2.65
N LYS A 100 -11.79 10.10 2.94
CA LYS A 100 -11.33 11.37 3.53
C LYS A 100 -11.57 12.56 2.61
N ARG A 101 -11.29 12.42 1.29
CA ARG A 101 -11.60 13.47 0.30
C ARG A 101 -13.10 13.77 0.25
N LYS A 102 -13.95 12.76 0.11
CA LYS A 102 -15.40 12.94 0.13
C LYS A 102 -15.91 13.65 1.39
N ARG A 103 -15.33 13.35 2.56
CA ARG A 103 -15.68 14.04 3.81
C ARG A 103 -15.21 15.50 3.82
N HIS A 104 -14.03 15.78 3.27
CA HIS A 104 -13.53 17.14 3.12
C HIS A 104 -14.40 17.93 2.15
N ASP A 105 -14.65 17.41 0.95
CA ASP A 105 -15.50 18.04 -0.06
C ASP A 105 -16.91 18.29 0.48
N ALA A 106 -17.50 17.30 1.18
CA ALA A 106 -18.80 17.48 1.82
C ALA A 106 -18.78 18.57 2.90
N ALA A 107 -17.76 18.61 3.75
CA ALA A 107 -17.62 19.65 4.78
C ALA A 107 -17.41 21.04 4.15
N GLU A 108 -16.64 21.12 3.06
CA GLU A 108 -16.42 22.34 2.29
C GLU A 108 -17.73 22.85 1.66
N THR A 109 -18.50 21.97 1.01
CA THR A 109 -19.82 22.34 0.47
C THR A 109 -20.81 22.78 1.54
N LEU A 110 -20.83 22.14 2.71
CA LEU A 110 -21.69 22.56 3.84
C LEU A 110 -21.26 23.93 4.38
N SER A 111 -19.95 24.20 4.45
CA SER A 111 -19.44 25.51 4.87
C SER A 111 -19.82 26.60 3.86
N SER A 112 -19.71 26.32 2.56
CA SER A 112 -20.13 27.27 1.51
C SER A 112 -21.63 27.53 1.51
N LEU A 113 -22.47 26.52 1.78
CA LEU A 113 -23.91 26.71 1.93
C LEU A 113 -24.26 27.54 3.16
N GLN A 114 -23.52 27.39 4.25
CA GLN A 114 -23.73 28.18 5.45
C GLN A 114 -23.39 29.66 5.23
N ASP A 115 -22.37 29.97 4.43
CA ASP A 115 -22.03 31.36 4.07
C ASP A 115 -23.11 32.03 3.20
N VAL A 116 -23.87 31.27 2.40
CA VAL A 116 -24.98 31.81 1.58
C VAL A 116 -26.22 32.13 2.43
N LEU A 117 -26.42 31.46 3.56
CA LEU A 117 -27.62 31.63 4.40
C LEU A 117 -27.53 32.79 5.40
N VAL A 118 -26.37 33.46 5.50
CA VAL A 118 -26.17 34.59 6.45
C VAL A 118 -26.54 35.95 5.82
N ASP A 119 -26.73 36.02 4.50
CA ASP A 119 -26.96 37.29 3.79
C ASP A 119 -28.44 37.60 3.48
N ASP A 120 -29.39 36.71 3.83
CA ASP A 120 -30.81 36.85 3.44
C ASP A 120 -31.77 37.11 4.61
N GLN A 121 -31.30 37.83 5.64
CA GLN A 121 -32.15 38.28 6.74
C GLN A 121 -32.25 39.80 6.84
N THR A 122 -32.55 40.46 5.70
CA THR A 122 -33.21 41.77 5.73
C THR A 122 -34.22 41.94 4.60
N CYS A 123 -35.46 42.25 5.04
CA CYS A 123 -36.53 42.97 4.36
C CYS A 123 -37.57 42.17 3.55
N LEU A 124 -38.76 42.07 4.15
CA LEU A 124 -40.04 41.78 3.52
C LEU A 124 -40.45 42.94 2.59
N THR A 125 -40.76 42.64 1.32
CA THR A 125 -41.87 43.27 0.58
C THR A 125 -42.37 42.31 -0.50
N GLU A 126 -43.68 42.12 -0.53
CA GLU A 126 -44.43 41.38 -1.55
C GLU A 126 -44.30 42.06 -2.92
N GLU A 127 -44.00 41.31 -3.98
CA GLU A 127 -44.55 41.55 -5.31
C GLU A 127 -44.43 40.29 -6.19
N SER A 128 -45.44 40.11 -7.03
CA SER A 128 -45.71 38.96 -7.90
C SER A 128 -44.72 38.80 -9.06
N VAL A 129 -44.80 37.61 -9.70
CA VAL A 129 -44.29 37.23 -11.05
C VAL A 129 -42.94 36.52 -11.04
N ASP A 130 -42.94 35.19 -11.19
CA ASP A 130 -42.87 34.51 -12.50
C ASP A 130 -42.59 33.01 -12.31
N HIS A 131 -43.18 32.20 -13.16
CA HIS A 131 -43.04 30.76 -13.15
C HIS A 131 -41.65 30.39 -13.68
N ASN A 132 -40.68 30.21 -12.80
CA ASN A 132 -39.45 29.51 -13.14
C ASN A 132 -39.26 28.34 -12.19
N THR A 133 -39.94 27.23 -12.49
CA THR A 133 -39.38 25.91 -12.21
C THR A 133 -37.99 25.89 -12.83
N ARG A 134 -36.97 26.29 -12.05
CA ARG A 134 -35.57 26.04 -12.35
C ARG A 134 -35.47 24.54 -12.49
N GLU A 135 -35.48 24.11 -13.74
CA GLU A 135 -35.23 22.75 -14.14
C GLU A 135 -33.98 22.30 -13.38
N ILE A 136 -34.12 21.22 -12.62
CA ILE A 136 -32.99 20.54 -12.01
C ILE A 136 -32.26 19.89 -13.18
N GLN A 137 -31.40 20.66 -13.84
CA GLN A 137 -30.48 20.15 -14.83
C GLN A 137 -29.46 19.30 -14.07
N THR A 138 -29.72 17.99 -13.97
CA THR A 138 -28.62 17.06 -13.72
C THR A 138 -27.73 17.12 -14.96
N ASP A 139 -26.50 17.62 -14.83
CA ASP A 139 -25.47 17.65 -15.89
C ASP A 139 -24.97 16.23 -16.26
N LEU A 140 -25.89 15.28 -16.39
CA LEU A 140 -25.68 13.94 -16.93
C LEU A 140 -26.38 13.90 -18.27
N ASN A 141 -25.64 14.27 -19.32
CA ASN A 141 -26.11 14.12 -20.69
C ASN A 141 -26.17 12.62 -21.09
N GLY A 142 -26.87 12.31 -22.17
CA GLY A 142 -26.96 10.92 -22.68
C GLY A 142 -25.60 10.30 -23.02
N HIS A 143 -24.65 11.11 -23.45
CA HIS A 143 -23.28 10.65 -23.75
C HIS A 143 -22.54 10.14 -22.50
N ASN A 144 -22.71 10.82 -21.37
CA ASN A 144 -22.14 10.41 -20.09
C ASN A 144 -22.73 9.06 -19.64
N LEU A 145 -24.03 8.86 -19.86
CA LEU A 145 -24.70 7.59 -19.56
C LEU A 145 -24.19 6.46 -20.45
N GLU A 146 -24.00 6.71 -21.75
CA GLU A 146 -23.44 5.73 -22.70
C GLU A 146 -22.00 5.36 -22.36
N GLN A 147 -21.16 6.34 -22.01
CA GLN A 147 -19.78 6.10 -21.58
C GLN A 147 -19.73 5.24 -20.31
N ILE A 148 -20.57 5.56 -19.32
CA ILE A 148 -20.67 4.77 -18.08
C ILE A 148 -21.13 3.34 -18.40
N GLN A 149 -22.13 3.17 -19.26
CA GLN A 149 -22.60 1.85 -19.66
C GLN A 149 -21.53 1.05 -20.40
N GLN A 150 -20.75 1.69 -21.27
CA GLN A 150 -19.66 1.03 -21.97
C GLN A 150 -18.56 0.59 -21.02
N GLU A 151 -18.17 1.43 -20.06
CA GLU A 151 -17.15 1.10 -19.08
C GLU A 151 -17.65 0.00 -18.11
N LEU A 152 -18.92 0.02 -17.72
CA LEU A 152 -19.53 -1.07 -16.95
C LEU A 152 -19.48 -2.40 -17.71
N ARG A 153 -19.80 -2.40 -19.02
CA ARG A 153 -19.70 -3.61 -19.85
C ARG A 153 -18.27 -4.11 -19.92
N ARG A 154 -17.31 -3.22 -20.18
CA ARG A 154 -15.88 -3.57 -20.22
C ARG A 154 -15.41 -4.18 -18.91
N LEU A 155 -15.65 -3.49 -17.80
CA LEU A 155 -15.25 -3.97 -16.47
C LEU A 155 -15.92 -5.30 -16.12
N THR A 156 -17.15 -5.53 -16.56
CA THR A 156 -17.84 -6.81 -16.36
C THR A 156 -17.15 -7.94 -17.10
N ILE A 157 -16.77 -7.72 -18.37
CA ILE A 157 -16.05 -8.71 -19.18
C ILE A 157 -14.68 -9.00 -18.57
N GLU A 158 -13.91 -7.97 -18.23
CA GLU A 158 -12.59 -8.13 -17.61
C GLU A 158 -12.69 -8.87 -16.26
N ASN A 159 -13.72 -8.59 -15.45
CA ASN A 159 -13.94 -9.30 -14.19
C ASN A 159 -14.28 -10.78 -14.41
N MET A 160 -15.05 -11.12 -15.45
CA MET A 160 -15.33 -12.50 -15.83
C MET A 160 -14.06 -13.23 -16.27
N GLU A 161 -13.24 -12.61 -17.11
CA GLU A 161 -11.98 -13.18 -17.60
C GLU A 161 -10.98 -13.39 -16.47
N LEU A 162 -10.76 -12.38 -15.62
CA LEU A 162 -9.86 -12.48 -14.46
C LEU A 162 -10.31 -13.55 -13.48
N LYS A 163 -11.62 -13.69 -13.24
CA LYS A 163 -12.16 -14.78 -12.39
C LYS A 163 -11.88 -16.16 -12.99
N SER A 164 -12.05 -16.31 -14.30
CA SER A 164 -11.71 -17.55 -15.01
C SER A 164 -10.22 -17.87 -14.91
N GLU A 165 -9.36 -16.87 -15.09
CA GLU A 165 -7.91 -17.02 -14.99
C GLU A 165 -7.44 -17.35 -13.57
N ILE A 166 -8.06 -16.73 -12.55
CA ILE A 166 -7.79 -17.10 -11.15
C ILE A 166 -8.24 -18.54 -10.89
N ALA A 167 -9.41 -18.94 -11.39
CA ALA A 167 -9.90 -20.30 -11.21
C ALA A 167 -8.98 -21.34 -11.87
N SER A 168 -8.44 -21.05 -13.06
CA SER A 168 -7.53 -21.98 -13.74
C SER A 168 -6.15 -22.05 -13.07
N ARG A 169 -5.64 -20.94 -12.51
CA ARG A 169 -4.33 -20.88 -11.85
C ARG A 169 -4.35 -21.33 -10.39
N LYS A 170 -5.51 -21.33 -9.73
CA LYS A 170 -5.63 -21.73 -8.32
C LYS A 170 -5.69 -23.24 -8.22
N MET A 171 -4.67 -23.83 -7.61
CA MET A 171 -4.69 -25.25 -7.24
C MET A 171 -5.57 -25.44 -6.00
N THR A 172 -6.83 -25.77 -6.21
CA THR A 172 -7.77 -26.14 -5.13
C THR A 172 -7.86 -27.66 -5.01
N ALA A 173 -8.34 -28.15 -3.87
CA ALA A 173 -8.55 -29.59 -3.66
C ALA A 173 -9.53 -30.15 -4.71
N GLU A 174 -10.56 -29.39 -5.05
CA GLU A 174 -11.54 -29.75 -6.09
C GLU A 174 -10.92 -29.82 -7.49
N SER A 175 -9.82 -29.07 -7.73
CA SER A 175 -9.11 -29.11 -9.02
C SER A 175 -8.34 -30.41 -9.26
N LEU A 176 -8.23 -31.27 -8.25
CA LEU A 176 -7.64 -32.60 -8.32
C LEU A 176 -8.70 -33.69 -8.44
N GLU A 177 -9.97 -33.35 -8.24
CA GLU A 177 -11.06 -34.31 -8.25
C GLU A 177 -11.34 -34.77 -9.69
N GLY A 178 -11.16 -36.08 -9.93
CA GLY A 178 -11.39 -36.68 -11.24
C GLY A 178 -10.25 -36.55 -12.26
N ASP A 179 -9.08 -36.03 -11.85
CA ASP A 179 -7.89 -35.90 -12.69
C ASP A 179 -6.70 -36.65 -12.06
N ASP A 180 -6.68 -37.97 -12.26
CA ASP A 180 -5.67 -38.87 -11.67
C ASP A 180 -4.26 -38.61 -12.22
N ASP A 181 -4.14 -38.17 -13.47
CA ASP A 181 -2.84 -37.81 -14.08
C ASP A 181 -2.23 -36.59 -13.39
N LYS A 182 -3.05 -35.58 -13.10
CA LYS A 182 -2.64 -34.39 -12.36
C LYS A 182 -2.31 -34.71 -10.90
N VAL A 183 -3.06 -35.61 -10.26
CA VAL A 183 -2.75 -36.09 -8.91
C VAL A 183 -1.41 -36.83 -8.87
N ASN A 184 -1.15 -37.70 -9.83
CA ASN A 184 0.12 -38.42 -9.95
C ASN A 184 1.28 -37.46 -10.18
N TYR A 185 1.13 -36.53 -11.12
CA TYR A 185 2.16 -35.52 -11.40
C TYR A 185 2.52 -34.68 -10.17
N LEU A 186 1.53 -34.27 -9.37
CA LEU A 186 1.76 -33.35 -8.23
C LEU A 186 2.15 -34.05 -6.93
N THR A 187 1.69 -35.29 -6.71
CA THR A 187 1.83 -35.97 -5.41
C THR A 187 2.57 -37.31 -5.48
N GLY A 188 2.75 -37.86 -6.69
CA GLY A 188 3.27 -39.20 -6.93
C GLY A 188 2.27 -40.32 -6.60
N LEU A 189 1.04 -39.99 -6.19
CA LEU A 189 -0.01 -40.96 -5.89
C LEU A 189 -0.82 -41.28 -7.14
N SER A 190 -1.21 -42.55 -7.30
CA SER A 190 -1.80 -43.01 -8.56
C SER A 190 -3.24 -42.52 -8.80
N THR A 191 -3.99 -42.12 -7.76
CA THR A 191 -5.36 -41.63 -7.93
C THR A 191 -5.74 -40.59 -6.88
N HIS A 192 -6.72 -39.74 -7.20
CA HIS A 192 -7.32 -38.79 -6.26
C HIS A 192 -7.88 -39.48 -5.01
N LEU A 193 -8.45 -40.68 -5.17
CA LEU A 193 -9.00 -41.46 -4.05
C LEU A 193 -7.93 -41.83 -3.03
N ILE A 194 -6.74 -42.25 -3.49
CA ILE A 194 -5.62 -42.59 -2.60
C ILE A 194 -5.12 -41.35 -1.88
N LEU A 195 -5.00 -40.21 -2.58
CA LEU A 195 -4.63 -38.93 -1.97
C LEU A 195 -5.57 -38.57 -0.80
N MET A 196 -6.89 -38.68 -1.00
CA MET A 196 -7.86 -38.38 0.05
C MET A 196 -7.81 -39.38 1.22
N LYS A 197 -7.54 -40.66 0.96
CA LYS A 197 -7.35 -41.66 2.03
C LYS A 197 -6.10 -41.38 2.86
N VAL A 198 -4.98 -41.05 2.21
CA VAL A 198 -3.75 -40.67 2.89
C VAL A 198 -3.98 -39.42 3.73
N PHE A 199 -4.60 -38.38 3.15
CA PHE A 199 -4.93 -37.15 3.87
C PHE A 199 -5.81 -37.44 5.10
N SER A 200 -6.84 -38.28 4.97
CA SER A 200 -7.71 -38.67 6.08
C SER A 200 -6.97 -39.43 7.20
N LEU A 201 -5.92 -40.17 6.88
CA LEU A 201 -5.12 -40.92 7.87
C LEU A 201 -4.19 -40.00 8.65
N ILE A 202 -3.63 -38.99 7.99
CA ILE A 202 -2.64 -38.08 8.60
C ILE A 202 -3.27 -36.78 9.13
N SER A 203 -4.54 -36.49 8.79
CA SER A 203 -5.20 -35.23 9.14
C SER A 203 -5.20 -34.95 10.64
N SER A 204 -5.32 -35.98 11.48
CA SER A 204 -5.26 -35.86 12.94
C SER A 204 -3.89 -35.43 13.49
N TYR A 205 -2.84 -35.47 12.67
CA TYR A 205 -1.47 -35.15 13.04
C TYR A 205 -0.95 -33.85 12.39
N LEU A 206 -1.78 -33.16 11.57
CA LEU A 206 -1.40 -31.97 10.81
C LEU A 206 -1.77 -30.63 11.48
N THR A 207 -2.13 -30.65 12.78
CA THR A 207 -2.37 -29.44 13.60
C THR A 207 -1.12 -28.95 14.30
#